data_AF-R0D1H8-F1
#
_entry.id   AF-R0D1H8-F1
#
_cell.length_a   1.000
_cell.length_b   1.000
_cell.length_c   1.000
_cell.angle_alpha   90.00
_cell.angle_beta   90.00
_cell.angle_gamma   90.00
#
_symmetry.space_group_name_H-M   'P 1'
#
loop_
_entity.id
_entity.type
_entity.pdbx_description
1 polymer ?
#
loop_
_entity_poly.entity_id
_entity_poly.type
_entity_poly.pdbx_seq_one_letter_code
_entity_poly.pdbx_strand_id
1 'polypeptide(L)'
;MMTRPADPAIDEAATPARARSARALIQAVRWRTGLSQADFARVFRIDLTLLEDLERGDARPDTALTAYLRVIDHAPEAVLEALRRAPG
;
A
#
# COMPACT_ATOMS: atom_id res chain seq x y z
N MET A 1 -42.30 15.30 5.52
CA MET A 1 -41.89 13.94 5.10
C MET A 1 -40.59 14.06 4.32
N MET A 2 -39.45 13.91 4.99
CA MET A 2 -38.12 13.95 4.35
C MET A 2 -37.54 12.54 4.38
N THR A 3 -37.74 11.79 3.29
CA THR A 3 -36.94 10.59 3.02
C THR A 3 -35.54 11.05 2.66
N ARG A 4 -34.58 10.89 3.58
CA ARG A 4 -33.15 10.99 3.25
C ARG A 4 -32.85 9.93 2.18
N PRO A 5 -32.18 10.27 1.06
CA PRO A 5 -31.65 9.24 0.19
C PRO A 5 -30.60 8.45 0.97
N ALA A 6 -30.65 7.13 0.88
CA ALA A 6 -29.63 6.26 1.43
C ALA A 6 -28.30 6.52 0.71
N ASP A 7 -27.23 6.70 1.47
CA ASP A 7 -25.86 6.89 0.98
C ASP A 7 -24.86 6.35 2.02
N PRO A 8 -23.80 5.58 1.67
CA PRO A 8 -23.53 4.81 0.46
C PRO A 8 -23.52 3.29 0.75
N ALA A 9 -23.38 2.50 -0.30
CA ALA A 9 -22.86 1.14 -0.20
C ALA A 9 -21.49 1.17 0.50
N ILE A 10 -21.48 0.87 1.80
CA ILE A 10 -20.30 0.35 2.47
C ILE A 10 -20.00 -0.96 1.75
N ASP A 11 -19.01 -0.95 0.87
CA ASP A 11 -18.43 -2.20 0.43
C ASP A 11 -18.01 -2.94 1.72
N GLU A 12 -18.69 -4.02 2.09
CA GLU A 12 -18.44 -4.72 3.34
C GLU A 12 -17.08 -5.45 3.29
N ALA A 13 -16.59 -5.75 2.07
CA ALA A 13 -15.21 -6.16 1.86
C ALA A 13 -14.27 -5.08 2.39
N ALA A 14 -14.68 -3.81 2.23
CA ALA A 14 -14.20 -2.50 2.66
C ALA A 14 -13.94 -2.16 4.15
N THR A 15 -13.81 -3.10 5.13
CA THR A 15 -13.72 -2.70 6.57
C THR A 15 -12.68 -1.60 6.89
N PRO A 16 -13.04 -0.43 7.46
CA PRO A 16 -12.13 0.70 7.71
C PRO A 16 -10.87 0.37 8.51
N ALA A 17 -10.94 -0.62 9.41
CA ALA A 17 -9.80 -1.08 10.19
C ALA A 17 -8.69 -1.70 9.30
N ARG A 18 -9.05 -2.44 8.25
CA ARG A 18 -8.09 -3.03 7.30
C ARG A 18 -7.42 -1.96 6.45
N ALA A 19 -8.17 -0.97 5.97
CA ALA A 19 -7.62 0.16 5.22
C ALA A 19 -6.62 0.97 6.07
N ARG A 20 -6.95 1.27 7.33
CA ARG A 20 -6.01 1.90 8.28
C ARG A 20 -4.76 1.06 8.51
N SER A 21 -4.91 -0.26 8.59
CA SER A 21 -3.79 -1.18 8.79
C SER A 21 -2.87 -1.22 7.56
N ALA A 22 -3.43 -1.22 6.35
CA ALA A 22 -2.67 -1.15 5.10
C ALA A 22 -1.90 0.17 4.97
N ARG A 23 -2.57 1.30 5.25
CA ARG A 23 -1.93 2.62 5.29
C ARG A 23 -0.79 2.68 6.31
N ALA A 24 -1.01 2.14 7.52
CA ALA A 24 0.00 2.11 8.56
C ALA A 24 1.22 1.26 8.15
N LEU A 25 0.99 0.11 7.51
CA LEU A 25 2.07 -0.74 6.98
C LEU A 25 2.90 0.02 5.94
N ILE A 26 2.26 0.65 4.96
CA ILE A 26 2.96 1.39 3.89
C ILE A 26 3.79 2.55 4.47
N GLN A 27 3.21 3.32 5.40
CA GLN A 27 3.93 4.42 6.05
C GLN A 27 5.13 3.92 6.86
N ALA A 28 4.97 2.83 7.63
CA ALA A 28 6.05 2.23 8.40
C ALA A 28 7.21 1.79 7.49
N VAL A 29 6.89 1.07 6.41
CA VAL A 29 7.88 0.61 5.43
C VAL A 29 8.62 1.79 4.80
N ARG A 30 7.89 2.82 4.35
CA ARG A 30 8.49 4.02 3.75
C ARG A 30 9.40 4.76 4.72
N TRP A 31 8.99 4.90 5.98
CA TRP A 31 9.82 5.50 7.02
C TRP A 31 11.16 4.79 7.19
N ARG A 32 11.18 3.45 7.19
CA ARG A 32 12.42 2.67 7.32
C ARG A 32 13.37 2.87 6.15
N THR A 33 12.84 3.08 4.95
CA THR A 33 13.65 3.27 3.73
C THR A 33 14.14 4.71 3.53
N GLY A 34 13.50 5.70 4.17
CA GLY A 34 13.82 7.12 3.99
C GLY A 34 13.51 7.68 2.59
N LEU A 35 12.73 6.96 1.78
CA LEU A 35 12.44 7.33 0.39
C LEU A 35 11.21 8.25 0.27
N SER A 36 11.27 9.15 -0.73
CA SER A 36 10.07 9.83 -1.23
C SER A 36 9.04 8.81 -1.73
N GLN A 37 7.77 9.20 -1.89
CA GLN A 37 6.73 8.28 -2.35
C GLN A 37 7.04 7.78 -3.76
N ALA A 38 7.42 8.68 -4.66
CA ALA A 38 7.82 8.37 -6.02
C ALA A 38 9.07 7.48 -6.08
N ASP A 39 10.07 7.75 -5.22
CA ASP A 39 11.25 6.88 -5.15
C ASP A 39 10.92 5.50 -4.59
N PHE A 40 10.06 5.41 -3.59
CA PHE A 40 9.61 4.13 -3.04
C PHE A 40 8.89 3.29 -4.11
N ALA A 41 7.93 3.89 -4.82
CA ALA A 41 7.21 3.26 -5.92
C ALA A 41 8.18 2.75 -6.99
N ARG A 42 9.09 3.61 -7.47
CA ARG A 42 10.08 3.28 -8.49
C ARG A 42 11.04 2.17 -8.04
N VAL A 43 11.62 2.30 -6.85
CA VAL A 43 12.65 1.40 -6.33
C VAL A 43 12.09 0.01 -6.08
N PHE A 44 10.88 -0.08 -5.51
CA PHE A 44 10.23 -1.36 -5.20
C PHE A 44 9.30 -1.85 -6.31
N ARG A 45 9.30 -1.22 -7.49
CA ARG A 45 8.48 -1.59 -8.65
C ARG A 45 6.98 -1.69 -8.31
N ILE A 46 6.49 -0.75 -7.51
CA ILE A 46 5.08 -0.58 -7.17
C ILE A 46 4.55 0.57 -8.04
N ASP A 47 3.36 0.40 -8.61
CA ASP A 47 2.71 1.48 -9.35
C ASP A 47 2.45 2.70 -8.44
N LEU A 48 2.83 3.89 -8.90
CA LEU A 48 2.75 5.11 -8.09
C LEU A 48 1.29 5.47 -7.79
N THR A 49 0.39 5.36 -8.77
CA THR A 49 -1.03 5.66 -8.60
C THR A 49 -1.66 4.69 -7.59
N LEU A 50 -1.35 3.40 -7.69
CA LEU A 50 -1.77 2.41 -6.70
C LEU A 50 -1.25 2.76 -5.30
N LEU A 51 0.03 3.14 -5.16
CA LEU A 51 0.60 3.54 -3.87
C LEU A 51 -0.11 4.77 -3.28
N GLU A 52 -0.43 5.76 -4.11
CA GLU A 52 -1.18 6.96 -3.71
C GLU A 52 -2.58 6.60 -3.20
N ASP A 53 -3.30 5.74 -3.92
CA ASP A 53 -4.66 5.31 -3.54
C ASP A 53 -4.65 4.49 -2.25
N LEU A 54 -3.62 3.66 -2.04
CA LEU A 54 -3.43 2.91 -0.80
C LEU A 54 -3.12 3.81 0.39
N GLU A 55 -2.30 4.85 0.22
CA GLU A 55 -1.96 5.80 1.28
C GLU A 55 -3.13 6.73 1.62
N ARG A 56 -3.98 7.05 0.63
CA ARG A 56 -5.24 7.80 0.81
C ARG A 56 -6.35 6.94 1.42
N GLY A 57 -6.27 5.62 1.24
CA GLY A 57 -7.24 4.65 1.73
C GLY A 57 -8.36 4.34 0.73
N ASP A 58 -8.20 4.75 -0.52
CA ASP A 58 -9.14 4.53 -1.63
C ASP A 58 -9.00 3.13 -2.23
N ALA A 59 -7.84 2.48 -2.02
CA ALA A 59 -7.56 1.12 -2.48
C ALA A 59 -7.16 0.18 -1.35
N ARG A 60 -7.04 -1.11 -1.68
CA ARG A 60 -6.54 -2.16 -0.79
C ARG A 60 -5.44 -2.95 -1.44
N PRO A 61 -4.37 -3.28 -0.70
CA PRO A 61 -3.38 -4.17 -1.24
C PRO A 61 -4.00 -5.56 -1.31
N ASP A 62 -3.79 -6.25 -2.42
CA ASP A 62 -4.11 -7.65 -2.51
C ASP A 62 -3.16 -8.49 -1.63
N THR A 63 -3.33 -9.81 -1.65
CA THR A 63 -2.51 -10.72 -0.85
C THR A 63 -1.04 -10.66 -1.25
N ALA A 64 -0.73 -10.50 -2.54
CA ALA A 64 0.65 -10.48 -3.03
C ALA A 64 1.36 -9.19 -2.62
N LEU A 65 0.72 -8.03 -2.81
CA LEU A 65 1.24 -6.73 -2.39
C LEU A 65 1.38 -6.66 -0.87
N THR A 66 0.43 -7.22 -0.11
CA THR A 66 0.54 -7.30 1.35
C THR A 66 1.75 -8.11 1.79
N ALA A 67 1.98 -9.28 1.18
CA ALA A 67 3.15 -10.11 1.48
C ALA A 67 4.45 -9.38 1.11
N TYR A 68 4.48 -8.74 -0.07
CA TYR A 68 5.62 -7.98 -0.53
C TYR A 68 5.99 -6.82 0.39
N LEU A 69 5.00 -6.01 0.80
CA LEU A 69 5.21 -4.90 1.74
C LEU A 69 5.77 -5.38 3.09
N ARG A 70 5.33 -6.54 3.60
CA ARG A 70 5.89 -7.15 4.83
C ARG A 70 7.35 -7.57 4.65
N VAL A 71 7.72 -8.10 3.48
CA VAL A 71 9.12 -8.45 3.21
C VAL A 71 9.98 -7.19 3.14
N ILE A 72 9.48 -6.11 2.52
CA ILE A 72 10.20 -4.82 2.50
C ILE A 72 10.35 -4.25 3.92
N ASP A 73 9.31 -4.33 4.77
CA ASP A 73 9.37 -3.85 6.16
C ASP A 73 10.49 -4.54 6.95
N HIS A 74 10.61 -5.86 6.79
CA HIS A 74 11.56 -6.68 7.53
C HIS A 74 12.99 -6.68 6.95
N ALA A 75 13.14 -6.62 5.62
CA ALA A 75 14.42 -6.79 4.95
C ALA A 75 14.54 -5.94 3.66
N PRO A 76 14.48 -4.61 3.76
CA PRO A 76 14.45 -3.74 2.59
C PRO A 76 15.72 -3.89 1.74
N GLU A 77 16.91 -4.02 2.34
CA GLU A 77 18.18 -4.19 1.62
C GLU A 77 18.23 -5.48 0.81
N ALA A 78 17.65 -6.56 1.34
CA ALA A 78 17.59 -7.85 0.66
C ALA A 78 16.68 -7.79 -0.57
N VAL A 79 15.53 -7.11 -0.46
CA VAL A 79 14.64 -6.86 -1.60
C VAL A 79 15.36 -6.02 -2.65
N LEU A 80 16.03 -4.94 -2.25
CA LEU A 80 16.80 -4.08 -3.16
C LEU A 80 17.88 -4.86 -3.91
N GLU A 81 18.61 -5.74 -3.22
CA GLU A 81 19.62 -6.58 -3.85
C GLU A 81 19.00 -7.59 -4.83
N ALA A 82 17.88 -8.21 -4.46
CA ALA A 82 17.17 -9.11 -5.36
C ALA A 82 16.69 -8.39 -6.63
N LEU A 83 16.12 -7.19 -6.49
CA LEU A 83 15.65 -6.38 -7.62
C LEU A 83 16.78 -5.87 -8.52
N ARG A 84 18.00 -5.68 -8.00
CA ARG A 84 19.19 -5.35 -8.81
C ARG A 84 19.67 -6.54 -9.64
N ARG A 85 19.59 -7.76 -9.08
CA ARG A 85 20.06 -8.99 -9.73
C ARG A 85 19.06 -9.56 -10.73
N ALA A 86 17.77 -9.35 -10.51
CA ALA A 86 16.71 -9.78 -11.40
C ALA A 86 16.60 -8.80 -12.59
N PRO A 87 16.97 -9.18 -13.83
CA PRO A 87 16.64 -8.38 -15.00
C PRO A 87 15.12 -8.23 -15.06
N GLY A 88 14.67 -7.00 -15.33
CA GLY A 88 13.26 -6.67 -15.52
C GLY A 88 12.69 -7.28 -16.79
#